data_AF-A0A7H9S7D8-F1
#
_entry.id   AF-A0A7H9S7D8-F1
#
_cell.length_a   1.000
_cell.length_b   1.000
_cell.length_c   1.000
_cell.angle_alpha   90.00
_cell.angle_beta   90.00
_cell.angle_gamma   90.00
#
_symmetry.space_group_name_H-M   'P 1'
#
loop_
_entity.id
_entity.type
_entity.pdbx_description
1 polymer ?
#
loop_
_entity_poly.entity_id
_entity_poly.type
_entity_poly.pdbx_seq_one_letter_code
_entity_poly.pdbx_strand_id
1 'polypeptide(L)' 'MADFGSTKYNVSFEEWNELLMDYAELRGGSAADAEAWRDDYEAGKTPVEAYCDEWGDE' A
#
# COMPACT_ATOMS: atom_id res chain seq x y z
N MET A 1 -9.34 5.11 12.36
CA MET A 1 -8.96 5.46 10.98
C MET A 1 -7.69 4.72 10.69
N ALA A 2 -7.66 3.90 9.63
CA ALA A 2 -6.42 3.28 9.17
C ALA A 2 -5.45 4.39 8.74
N ASP A 3 -4.20 4.30 9.19
CA ASP A 3 -3.16 5.28 8.86
C ASP A 3 -2.44 4.82 7.60
N PHE A 4 -2.99 5.19 6.44
CA PHE A 4 -2.41 4.89 5.14
C PHE A 4 -1.16 5.73 4.82
N GLY A 5 -0.66 6.52 5.77
CA GLY A 5 0.62 7.24 5.68
C GLY A 5 1.80 6.44 6.24
N SER A 6 1.55 5.20 6.67
CA SER A 6 2.58 4.31 7.22
C SER A 6 3.59 3.87 6.16
N THR A 7 4.85 3.70 6.56
CA THR A 7 5.96 3.27 5.68
C THR A 7 6.81 2.23 6.41
N LYS A 8 7.82 1.66 5.72
CA LYS A 8 8.79 0.71 6.32
C LYS A 8 9.52 1.19 7.58
N TYR A 9 9.46 2.49 7.85
CA TYR A 9 10.07 3.10 9.04
C TYR A 9 9.18 3.05 10.28
N ASN A 10 7.88 2.82 10.10
CA ASN A 10 6.89 2.90 11.18
C ASN A 10 6.14 1.58 11.39
N VAL A 11 5.98 0.75 10.35
CA VAL A 11 5.22 -0.51 10.40
C VAL A 11 5.95 -1.61 9.64
N SER A 12 5.57 -2.86 9.90
CA SER A 12 6.08 -4.03 9.19
C SER A 12 5.50 -4.12 7.77
N PHE A 13 6.13 -4.89 6.89
CA PHE A 13 5.61 -5.13 5.53
C PHE A 13 4.20 -5.74 5.54
N GLU A 14 3.93 -6.68 6.45
CA GLU A 14 2.64 -7.33 6.59
C GLU A 14 1.54 -6.31 6.93
N GLU A 15 1.77 -5.48 7.95
CA GLU A 15 0.86 -4.39 8.35
C GLU A 15 0.67 -3.36 7.22
N TRP A 16 1.74 -2.98 6.53
CA TRP A 16 1.68 -2.08 5.38
C TRP A 16 0.86 -2.68 4.23
N ASN A 17 1.01 -3.97 3.96
CA ASN A 17 0.27 -4.66 2.91
C ASN A 17 -1.20 -4.83 3.27
N GLU A 18 -1.54 -5.07 4.54
CA GLU A 18 -2.92 -5.03 5.03
C GLU A 18 -3.57 -3.66 4.82
N LEU A 19 -2.86 -2.58 5.14
CA LEU A 19 -3.31 -1.21 4.89
C LEU A 19 -3.51 -0.93 3.39
N LEU A 20 -2.61 -1.44 2.54
CA LEU A 20 -2.74 -1.32 1.08
C LEU A 20 -3.97 -2.09 0.56
N MET A 21 -4.22 -3.30 1.07
CA MET A 21 -5.39 -4.10 0.69
C MET A 21 -6.70 -3.41 1.09
N ASP A 22 -6.77 -2.86 2.31
CA ASP A 22 -7.92 -2.07 2.77
C ASP A 22 -8.13 -0.83 1.88
N TYR A 23 -7.04 -0.12 1.55
CA TYR A 23 -7.08 1.04 0.66
C TYR A 23 -7.56 0.68 -0.76
N ALA A 24 -7.06 -0.43 -1.31
CA ALA A 24 -7.44 -0.92 -2.62
C ALA A 24 -8.92 -1.34 -2.65
N GLU A 25 -9.39 -2.06 -1.62
CA GLU A 25 -10.79 -2.47 -1.50
C GLU A 25 -11.73 -1.27 -1.43
N LEU A 26 -11.37 -0.21 -0.70
CA LEU A 26 -12.15 1.04 -0.62
C LEU A 26 -12.30 1.72 -1.99
N ARG A 27 -11.32 1.58 -2.88
CA ARG A 27 -11.37 2.11 -4.26
C ARG A 27 -11.93 1.11 -5.28
N GLY A 28 -12.32 -0.10 -4.85
CA GLY A 28 -12.82 -1.17 -5.71
C GLY A 28 -11.73 -1.93 -6.48
N GLY A 29 -10.47 -1.76 -6.09
CA GLY A 29 -9.32 -2.52 -6.59
C GLY A 29 -8.95 -3.70 -5.68
N SER A 30 -7.82 -4.36 -6.00
CA SER A 30 -7.26 -5.44 -5.18
C SER A 30 -5.73 -5.39 -5.21
N ALA A 31 -5.11 -5.46 -4.04
CA ALA A 31 -3.66 -5.49 -3.84
C ALA A 31 -3.21 -6.77 -3.12
N ALA A 32 -3.85 -7.90 -3.44
CA ALA A 32 -3.62 -9.18 -2.76
C ALA A 32 -2.25 -9.82 -3.07
N ASP A 33 -1.60 -9.42 -4.16
CA ASP A 33 -0.26 -9.92 -4.51
C ASP A 33 0.82 -9.18 -3.71
N ALA A 34 1.10 -9.66 -2.50
CA ALA A 34 2.04 -8.99 -1.61
C ALA A 34 3.46 -8.85 -2.22
N GLU A 35 3.92 -9.82 -3.00
CA GLU A 35 5.28 -9.76 -3.57
C GLU A 35 5.44 -8.64 -4.59
N ALA A 36 4.38 -8.30 -5.35
CA ALA A 36 4.37 -7.15 -6.24
C ALA A 36 4.65 -5.82 -5.52
N TRP A 37 4.19 -5.67 -4.28
CA TRP A 37 4.31 -4.42 -3.51
C TRP A 37 5.55 -4.33 -2.63
N ARG A 38 6.38 -5.39 -2.60
CA ARG A 38 7.57 -5.42 -1.74
C ARG A 38 8.57 -4.34 -2.14
N ASP A 39 8.74 -4.07 -3.44
CA ASP A 39 9.64 -3.03 -3.93
C ASP A 39 9.18 -1.62 -3.50
N ASP A 40 7.89 -1.32 -3.61
CA ASP A 40 7.32 -0.04 -3.16
C ASP A 40 7.47 0.18 -1.65
N TYR A 41 7.23 -0.86 -0.86
CA TYR A 41 7.48 -0.84 0.57
C TYR A 41 8.97 -0.61 0.89
N GLU A 42 9.87 -1.32 0.20
CA GLU A 42 11.32 -1.15 0.37
C GLU A 42 11.82 0.22 -0.11
N ALA A 43 11.18 0.82 -1.11
CA ALA A 43 11.39 2.20 -1.53
C ALA A 43 10.93 3.22 -0.47
N GLY A 44 10.16 2.78 0.53
CA GLY A 44 9.64 3.61 1.60
C GLY A 44 8.40 4.40 1.21
N LYS A 45 7.67 3.96 0.18
CA LYS A 45 6.40 4.55 -0.22
C LYS A 45 5.30 4.24 0.79
N THR A 46 4.32 5.12 0.89
CA THR A 46 3.07 4.84 1.61
C THR A 46 2.15 3.93 0.78
N PRO A 47 1.20 3.20 1.40
CA PRO A 47 0.19 2.42 0.69
C PRO A 47 -0.57 3.26 -0.35
N VAL A 48 -0.86 4.53 -0.03
CA VAL A 48 -1.52 5.45 -0.96
C VAL A 48 -0.64 5.76 -2.16
N GLU A 49 0.64 6.08 -1.93
CA GLU A 49 1.57 6.36 -3.03
C GLU A 49 1.76 5.14 -3.92
N ALA A 50 1.95 3.95 -3.35
CA ALA A 50 2.10 2.71 -4.12
C ALA A 50 0.85 2.41 -4.97
N TYR A 51 -0.34 2.54 -4.39
CA TYR A 51 -1.60 2.37 -5.12
C TYR A 51 -1.77 3.40 -6.24
N CYS A 52 -1.49 4.68 -5.97
CA CYS A 52 -1.61 5.73 -6.98
C CYS A 52 -0.57 5.60 -8.11
N ASP A 53 0.63 5.06 -7.83
CA ASP A 53 1.68 4.83 -8.82
C ASP A 53 1.29 3.71 -9.80
N GLU A 54 0.70 2.61 -9.30
CA GLU A 54 0.27 1.49 -10.16
C GLU A 54 -1.02 1.79 -10.92
N TRP A 55 -2.02 2.40 -10.27
CA TRP A 55 -3.34 2.58 -10.89
C TRP A 55 -3.62 3.97 -11.44
N GLY A 56 -2.89 5.00 -11.01
CA GLY A 56 -3.10 6.39 -11.45
C GLY A 56 -4.46 6.94 -11.01
N ASP A 57 -4.47 7.96 -10.16
CA ASP A 57 -5.66 8.80 -9.97
C ASP A 57 -5.70 9.79 -11.15
N GLU A 58 -6.70 9.70 -12.04
CA GLU A 58 -7.04 10.81 -12.97
C GLU A 58 -7.99 11.79 -12.28
#